data_AF-A0A6A0GQ40-F1
#
_entry.id   AF-A0A6A0GQ40-F1
#
_cell.length_a   1.000
_cell.length_b   1.000
_cell.length_c   1.000
_cell.angle_alpha   90.00
_cell.angle_beta   90.00
_cell.angle_gamma   90.00
#
_symmetry.space_group_name_H-M   'P 1'
#
loop_
_entity.id
_entity.type
_entity.pdbx_description
1 polymer ?
#
loop_
_entity_poly.entity_id
_entity_poly.type
_entity_poly.pdbx_seq_one_letter_code
_entity_poly.pdbx_strand_id
1 'polypeptide(L)'
;MMSFSFTTKDAGYATNESAVGEGLYSALLQFLTLFPELRKYVPALSYTIHKHNPSADVKINFKGMAIGDGLCDPVTMLDYGDFLYDVGLLDEVQRDLFRKKQVEIRSYIAKGLWQKAFIDMNFFGKYINEAEVRRAIHVGKLAFNDGKAVEQHLINDVMQSVKPWIEEILNQTQYRVMIYNGQLDIIIAYPLTRNFVESLKWRDSDAYLSAPRRIWKVDGDVAGYVKETRNFVEVLVRGAGHMVPYDQPARAYDMINRFTGADAGKTSSSFMD
;
A
#
# COMPACT_ATOMS: atom_id res chain seq x y z
N MET A 1 10.02 -0.53 -13.09
CA MET A 1 10.81 -1.77 -13.10
C MET A 1 11.51 -1.97 -11.78
N MET A 2 11.08 -2.95 -10.99
CA MET A 2 11.55 -3.14 -9.61
C MET A 2 11.96 -4.60 -9.42
N SER A 3 12.96 -4.85 -8.58
CA SER A 3 13.47 -6.20 -8.33
C SER A 3 13.99 -6.89 -9.61
N PHE A 4 13.32 -7.95 -10.09
CA PHE A 4 13.74 -8.71 -11.27
C PHE A 4 13.11 -8.25 -12.59
N SER A 5 12.17 -7.29 -12.57
CA SER A 5 11.66 -6.68 -13.80
C SER A 5 12.74 -5.82 -14.46
N PHE A 6 12.82 -5.84 -15.80
CA PHE A 6 13.93 -5.21 -16.54
C PHE A 6 13.48 -4.58 -17.87
N THR A 7 14.28 -3.65 -18.38
CA THR A 7 14.23 -3.07 -19.74
C THR A 7 15.63 -3.17 -20.32
N THR A 8 15.74 -3.27 -21.64
CA THR A 8 17.02 -3.20 -22.36
C THR A 8 17.39 -1.77 -22.78
N LYS A 9 16.48 -0.80 -22.61
CA LYS A 9 16.66 0.61 -23.00
C LYS A 9 16.17 1.54 -21.90
N ASP A 10 16.86 2.65 -21.72
CA ASP A 10 16.51 3.69 -20.73
C ASP A 10 15.08 4.21 -20.91
N ALA A 11 14.67 4.44 -22.16
CA ALA A 11 13.30 4.82 -22.52
C ALA A 11 12.20 3.78 -22.15
N GLY A 12 12.57 2.61 -21.64
CA GLY A 12 11.62 1.61 -21.13
C GLY A 12 11.25 1.78 -19.66
N TYR A 13 11.86 2.72 -18.93
CA TYR A 13 11.40 3.10 -17.59
C TYR A 13 10.10 3.92 -17.67
N ALA A 14 9.13 3.58 -16.82
CA ALA A 14 7.95 4.41 -16.64
C ALA A 14 8.34 5.72 -15.97
N THR A 15 7.82 6.83 -16.49
CA THR A 15 8.08 8.19 -16.00
C THR A 15 6.84 8.86 -15.40
N ASN A 16 5.70 8.14 -15.36
CA ASN A 16 4.48 8.56 -14.67
C ASN A 16 3.56 7.38 -14.33
N GLU A 17 2.58 7.60 -13.45
CA GLU A 17 1.59 6.63 -12.98
C GLU A 17 0.73 6.08 -14.12
N SER A 18 0.47 6.86 -15.17
CA SER A 18 -0.25 6.36 -16.35
C SER A 18 0.56 5.29 -17.08
N ALA A 19 1.86 5.51 -17.29
CA ALA A 19 2.76 4.52 -17.89
C ALA A 19 2.95 3.29 -16.98
N VAL A 20 2.98 3.48 -15.66
CA VAL A 20 2.95 2.38 -14.68
C VAL A 20 1.66 1.57 -14.84
N GLY A 21 0.50 2.24 -14.90
CA GLY A 21 -0.81 1.62 -15.10
C GLY A 21 -0.89 0.79 -16.38
N GLU A 22 -0.43 1.33 -17.51
CA GLU A 22 -0.41 0.63 -18.80
C GLU A 22 0.54 -0.59 -18.81
N GLY A 23 1.72 -0.46 -18.20
CA GLY A 23 2.67 -1.57 -18.05
C GLY A 23 2.10 -2.70 -17.20
N LEU A 24 1.47 -2.35 -16.07
CA LEU A 24 0.80 -3.31 -15.20
C LEU A 24 -0.42 -3.95 -15.88
N TYR A 25 -1.21 -3.19 -16.63
CA TYR A 25 -2.36 -3.69 -17.37
C TYR A 25 -1.93 -4.68 -18.45
N SER A 26 -0.87 -4.36 -19.20
CA SER A 26 -0.31 -5.24 -20.21
C SER A 26 0.25 -6.53 -19.61
N ALA A 27 0.98 -6.44 -18.49
CA ALA A 27 1.49 -7.60 -17.77
C ALA A 27 0.33 -8.47 -17.26
N LEU A 28 -0.74 -7.84 -16.80
CA LEU A 28 -1.91 -8.55 -16.31
C LEU A 28 -2.68 -9.28 -17.41
N LEU A 29 -2.90 -8.65 -18.56
CA LEU A 29 -3.54 -9.33 -19.69
C LEU A 29 -2.75 -10.57 -20.10
N GLN A 30 -1.41 -10.48 -20.13
CA GLN A 30 -0.55 -11.63 -20.40
C GLN A 30 -0.68 -12.70 -19.30
N PHE A 31 -0.67 -12.28 -18.03
CA PHE A 31 -0.84 -13.19 -16.90
C PHE A 31 -2.19 -13.92 -16.97
N LEU A 32 -3.30 -13.22 -17.24
CA LEU A 32 -4.63 -13.83 -17.38
C LEU A 32 -4.78 -14.68 -18.64
N THR A 33 -3.97 -14.42 -19.68
CA THR A 33 -3.90 -15.31 -20.84
C THR A 33 -3.24 -16.64 -20.47
N LEU A 34 -2.24 -16.61 -19.56
CA LEU A 34 -1.54 -17.81 -19.08
C LEU A 34 -2.28 -18.53 -17.93
N PHE A 35 -2.96 -17.76 -17.08
CA PHE A 35 -3.64 -18.19 -15.86
C PHE A 35 -5.04 -17.56 -15.78
N PRO A 36 -5.99 -17.99 -16.63
CA PRO A 36 -7.33 -17.39 -16.73
C PRO A 36 -8.14 -17.40 -15.41
N GLU A 37 -7.71 -18.17 -14.42
CA GLU A 37 -8.36 -18.40 -13.13
C GLU A 37 -8.03 -17.41 -11.98
N LEU A 38 -7.05 -16.49 -12.09
CA LEU A 38 -6.56 -15.66 -10.95
C LEU A 38 -6.73 -14.12 -11.15
N ARG A 39 -7.16 -13.28 -10.15
CA ARG A 39 -7.45 -11.80 -10.35
C ARG A 39 -7.31 -10.86 -9.09
N LYS A 40 -6.40 -9.81 -9.01
CA LYS A 40 -6.29 -8.76 -7.90
C LYS A 40 -5.45 -7.46 -8.19
N TYR A 41 -5.85 -6.19 -7.85
CA TYR A 41 -5.17 -4.90 -8.32
C TYR A 41 -5.21 -3.60 -7.40
N VAL A 42 -4.51 -2.50 -7.81
CA VAL A 42 -4.11 -1.22 -7.10
C VAL A 42 -4.45 0.07 -7.97
N PRO A 43 -4.39 1.37 -7.56
CA PRO A 43 -5.11 2.50 -8.23
C PRO A 43 -4.89 2.76 -9.71
N ALA A 44 -3.65 2.99 -10.15
CA ALA A 44 -3.36 3.28 -11.56
C ALA A 44 -3.87 2.14 -12.46
N LEU A 45 -3.57 0.90 -12.06
CA LEU A 45 -4.07 -0.29 -12.73
C LEU A 45 -5.60 -0.38 -12.70
N SER A 46 -6.25 -0.04 -11.58
CA SER A 46 -7.70 -0.05 -11.44
C SER A 46 -8.37 0.94 -12.39
N TYR A 47 -7.79 2.13 -12.54
CA TYR A 47 -8.22 3.15 -13.47
C TYR A 47 -8.03 2.71 -14.93
N THR A 48 -6.83 2.22 -15.28
CA THR A 48 -6.53 1.69 -16.61
C THR A 48 -7.48 0.55 -16.98
N ILE A 49 -7.75 -0.39 -16.06
CA ILE A 49 -8.77 -1.42 -16.25
C ILE A 49 -10.13 -0.77 -16.51
N HIS A 50 -10.58 0.17 -15.67
CA HIS A 50 -11.87 0.83 -15.88
C HIS A 50 -12.02 1.45 -17.28
N LYS A 51 -10.97 2.10 -17.79
CA LYS A 51 -10.97 2.76 -19.11
C LYS A 51 -10.96 1.79 -20.29
N HIS A 52 -10.15 0.74 -20.25
CA HIS A 52 -9.97 -0.18 -21.38
C HIS A 52 -10.96 -1.35 -21.38
N ASN A 53 -11.44 -1.76 -20.20
CA ASN A 53 -12.30 -2.93 -20.08
C ASN A 53 -13.60 -2.86 -20.90
N PRO A 54 -14.28 -1.70 -21.12
CA PRO A 54 -15.44 -1.63 -22.00
C PRO A 54 -15.17 -2.06 -23.45
N SER A 55 -13.99 -1.77 -23.99
CA SER A 55 -13.61 -2.09 -25.39
C SER A 55 -12.69 -3.31 -25.54
N ALA A 56 -12.15 -3.88 -24.45
CA ALA A 56 -11.22 -5.01 -24.52
C ALA A 56 -11.86 -6.33 -24.97
N ASP A 57 -11.12 -7.16 -25.70
CA ASP A 57 -11.52 -8.52 -26.11
C ASP A 57 -11.57 -9.48 -24.91
N VAL A 58 -10.59 -9.37 -24.01
CA VAL A 58 -10.55 -10.12 -22.74
C VAL A 58 -10.97 -9.19 -21.61
N LYS A 59 -12.15 -9.44 -21.05
CA LYS A 59 -12.69 -8.64 -19.94
C LYS A 59 -12.06 -9.03 -18.60
N ILE A 60 -11.55 -8.04 -17.88
CA ILE A 60 -11.07 -8.20 -16.51
C ILE A 60 -12.25 -8.00 -15.56
N ASN A 61 -12.61 -9.04 -14.80
CA ASN A 61 -13.67 -8.97 -13.77
C ASN A 61 -13.15 -8.31 -12.50
N PHE A 62 -12.84 -7.02 -12.59
CA PHE A 62 -12.38 -6.23 -11.45
C PHE A 62 -13.54 -6.01 -10.47
N LYS A 63 -13.27 -6.14 -9.16
CA LYS A 63 -14.29 -6.05 -8.10
C LYS A 63 -14.05 -4.90 -7.14
N GLY A 64 -12.80 -4.50 -6.98
CA GLY A 64 -12.43 -3.50 -6.01
C GLY A 64 -10.93 -3.47 -5.77
N MET A 65 -10.52 -2.48 -5.01
CA MET A 65 -9.14 -2.14 -4.71
C MET A 65 -8.99 -1.87 -3.23
N ALA A 66 -7.86 -2.29 -2.67
CA ALA A 66 -7.44 -1.94 -1.32
C ALA A 66 -6.09 -1.21 -1.39
N ILE A 67 -5.98 -0.07 -0.72
CA ILE A 67 -4.76 0.75 -0.63
C ILE A 67 -4.34 0.78 0.84
N GLY A 68 -3.15 0.30 1.14
CA GLY A 68 -2.57 0.33 2.48
C GLY A 68 -1.51 1.41 2.58
N ASP A 69 -1.66 2.35 3.51
CA ASP A 69 -0.68 3.40 3.81
C ASP A 69 -0.11 4.06 2.53
N GLY A 70 -1.00 4.32 1.57
CA GLY A 70 -0.64 4.77 0.23
C GLY A 70 -0.63 6.29 0.09
N LEU A 71 0.46 6.84 -0.46
CA LEU A 71 0.55 8.24 -0.83
C LEU A 71 -0.29 8.51 -2.10
N CYS A 72 -1.52 9.00 -1.92
CA CYS A 72 -2.49 9.19 -3.01
C CYS A 72 -2.66 10.65 -3.44
N ASP A 73 -2.52 11.59 -2.52
CA ASP A 73 -2.69 13.01 -2.80
C ASP A 73 -1.75 13.83 -1.90
N PRO A 74 -0.46 13.95 -2.29
CA PRO A 74 0.54 14.62 -1.46
C PRO A 74 0.10 16.00 -0.98
N VAL A 75 -0.62 16.77 -1.79
CA VAL A 75 -1.08 18.13 -1.43
C VAL A 75 -1.96 18.14 -0.18
N THR A 76 -2.84 17.15 -0.01
CA THR A 76 -3.75 17.07 1.14
C THR A 76 -3.22 16.16 2.25
N MET A 77 -2.21 15.35 1.94
CA MET A 77 -1.59 14.40 2.86
C MET A 77 -0.30 14.92 3.53
N LEU A 78 0.12 16.18 3.34
CA LEU A 78 1.40 16.68 3.89
C LEU A 78 1.22 17.66 5.08
N ASP A 79 0.58 17.20 6.16
CA ASP A 79 0.38 17.95 7.39
C ASP A 79 0.79 17.15 8.65
N TYR A 80 2.09 16.93 8.81
CA TYR A 80 2.64 16.08 9.88
C TYR A 80 2.74 16.78 11.24
N GLY A 81 2.70 18.11 11.28
CA GLY A 81 3.08 18.91 12.45
C GLY A 81 2.24 18.59 13.67
N ASP A 82 0.92 18.62 13.50
CA ASP A 82 -0.04 18.38 14.58
C ASP A 82 -0.11 16.90 14.95
N PHE A 83 -0.02 15.99 13.97
CA PHE A 83 -0.03 14.54 14.23
C PHE A 83 1.15 14.09 15.10
N LEU A 84 2.37 14.53 14.78
CA LEU A 84 3.59 14.12 15.50
C LEU A 84 3.61 14.66 16.95
N TYR A 85 2.99 15.81 17.19
CA TYR A 85 2.79 16.37 18.53
C TYR A 85 1.71 15.58 19.31
N ASP A 86 0.56 15.30 18.69
CA ASP A 86 -0.59 14.65 19.33
C ASP A 86 -0.36 13.17 19.68
N VAL A 87 0.43 12.44 18.88
CA VAL A 87 0.83 11.05 19.22
C VAL A 87 2.00 10.99 20.18
N GLY A 88 2.43 12.15 20.70
CA GLY A 88 3.50 12.28 21.67
C GLY A 88 4.80 11.68 21.15
N LEU A 89 5.08 11.74 19.84
CA LEU A 89 6.40 11.41 19.26
C LEU A 89 7.41 12.53 19.48
N LEU A 90 6.95 13.63 20.08
CA LEU A 90 7.74 14.76 20.53
C LEU A 90 7.56 14.94 22.04
N ASP A 91 8.43 14.31 22.84
CA ASP A 91 8.77 14.73 24.21
C ASP A 91 10.26 14.54 24.54
N GLU A 92 10.72 15.08 25.68
CA GLU A 92 12.14 15.15 26.05
C GLU A 92 12.78 13.77 26.37
N VAL A 93 11.97 12.75 26.60
CA VAL A 93 12.40 11.39 26.99
C VAL A 93 12.59 10.49 25.76
N GLN A 94 11.84 10.72 24.68
CA GLN A 94 12.02 10.02 23.40
C GLN A 94 13.32 10.39 22.67
N ARG A 95 13.86 11.59 22.91
CA ARG A 95 15.26 11.97 22.60
C ARG A 95 16.26 10.96 23.19
N ASP A 96 16.02 10.48 24.41
CA ASP A 96 16.95 9.62 25.14
C ASP A 96 16.75 8.12 24.83
N LEU A 97 15.58 7.72 24.34
CA LEU A 97 15.34 6.36 23.80
C LEU A 97 15.98 6.16 22.41
N PHE A 98 15.93 7.18 21.53
CA PHE A 98 16.68 7.20 20.27
C PHE A 98 18.20 7.20 20.49
N ARG A 99 18.69 7.85 21.56
CA ARG A 99 20.10 7.74 21.99
C ARG A 99 20.49 6.31 22.38
N LYS A 100 19.59 5.52 23.00
CA LYS A 100 19.86 4.11 23.37
C LYS A 100 20.03 3.18 22.16
N LYS A 101 19.19 3.29 21.12
CA LYS A 101 19.38 2.53 19.85
C LYS A 101 20.59 3.02 19.05
N GLN A 102 20.92 4.31 19.11
CA GLN A 102 22.16 4.85 18.53
C GLN A 102 23.42 4.31 19.22
N VAL A 103 23.39 3.94 20.50
CA VAL A 103 24.54 3.35 21.22
C VAL A 103 24.90 1.96 20.69
N GLU A 104 23.92 1.15 20.27
CA GLU A 104 24.14 -0.21 19.78
C GLU A 104 24.69 -0.21 18.34
N ILE A 105 24.13 0.66 17.48
CA ILE A 105 24.66 0.93 16.14
C ILE A 105 26.06 1.56 16.25
N ARG A 106 26.29 2.50 17.17
CA ARG A 106 27.63 3.05 17.48
C ARG A 106 28.60 2.00 18.03
N SER A 107 28.12 0.94 18.70
CA SER A 107 28.96 -0.18 19.17
C SER A 107 29.48 -1.03 18.01
N TYR A 108 28.67 -1.30 16.98
CA TYR A 108 29.14 -1.97 15.76
C TYR A 108 30.11 -1.11 14.95
N ILE A 109 29.82 0.19 14.84
CA ILE A 109 30.67 1.23 14.24
C ILE A 109 32.01 1.37 14.99
N ALA A 110 32.00 1.48 16.33
CA ALA A 110 33.19 1.60 17.17
C ALA A 110 34.07 0.34 17.19
N LYS A 111 33.48 -0.84 16.91
CA LYS A 111 34.20 -2.11 16.72
C LYS A 111 34.69 -2.33 15.29
N GLY A 112 34.48 -1.36 14.39
CA GLY A 112 34.87 -1.46 12.98
C GLY A 112 34.05 -2.48 12.17
N LEU A 113 32.90 -2.91 12.67
CA LEU A 113 32.06 -3.96 12.08
C LEU A 113 30.99 -3.37 11.14
N TRP A 114 31.41 -2.47 10.27
CA TRP A 114 30.58 -1.74 9.30
C TRP A 114 29.76 -2.66 8.39
N GLN A 115 30.35 -3.81 8.04
CA GLN A 115 29.72 -4.81 7.20
C GLN A 115 28.56 -5.53 7.91
N LYS A 116 28.67 -5.82 9.22
CA LYS A 116 27.59 -6.50 9.96
C LYS A 116 26.36 -5.62 10.15
N ALA A 117 26.56 -4.35 10.50
CA ALA A 117 25.46 -3.39 10.62
C ALA A 117 24.72 -3.16 9.28
N PHE A 118 25.43 -3.23 8.16
CA PHE A 118 24.84 -3.13 6.83
C PHE A 118 24.18 -4.46 6.35
N ILE A 119 24.74 -5.61 6.72
CA ILE A 119 24.25 -6.94 6.34
C ILE A 119 22.91 -7.28 7.01
N ASP A 120 22.70 -6.90 8.27
CA ASP A 120 21.44 -7.20 8.98
C ASP A 120 20.23 -6.45 8.40
N MET A 121 20.45 -5.28 7.78
CA MET A 121 19.40 -4.57 7.01
C MET A 121 19.18 -5.13 5.59
N ASN A 122 20.08 -5.97 5.08
CA ASN A 122 20.04 -6.48 3.69
C ASN A 122 19.96 -8.01 3.59
N PHE A 123 19.44 -8.67 4.63
CA PHE A 123 19.25 -10.14 4.63
C PHE A 123 18.43 -10.62 3.43
N PHE A 124 17.37 -9.88 3.07
CA PHE A 124 16.50 -10.22 1.94
C PHE A 124 17.24 -10.13 0.60
N GLY A 125 18.03 -9.08 0.37
CA GLY A 125 18.83 -8.93 -0.84
C GLY A 125 19.90 -10.01 -0.97
N LYS A 126 20.45 -10.50 0.15
CA LYS A 126 21.37 -11.64 0.15
C LYS A 126 20.64 -12.95 -0.17
N TYR A 127 19.54 -13.23 0.52
CA TYR A 127 18.73 -14.43 0.35
C TYR A 127 18.22 -14.58 -1.09
N ILE A 128 17.66 -13.52 -1.68
CA ILE A 128 17.12 -13.56 -3.04
C ILE A 128 18.20 -13.76 -4.12
N ASN A 129 19.46 -13.49 -3.78
CA ASN A 129 20.60 -13.71 -4.67
C ASN A 129 21.26 -15.09 -4.51
N GLU A 130 20.82 -15.92 -3.56
CA GLU A 130 21.28 -17.29 -3.43
C GLU A 130 20.92 -18.11 -4.69
N ALA A 131 21.85 -18.95 -5.14
CA ALA A 131 21.70 -19.66 -6.41
C ALA A 131 20.49 -20.61 -6.40
N GLU A 132 20.18 -21.21 -5.25
CA GLU A 132 18.99 -22.06 -5.07
C GLU A 132 17.70 -21.26 -5.18
N VAL A 133 17.62 -20.12 -4.50
CA VAL A 133 16.45 -19.23 -4.55
C VAL A 133 16.22 -18.71 -5.96
N ARG A 134 17.27 -18.20 -6.63
CA ARG A 134 17.18 -17.73 -8.02
C ARG A 134 16.75 -18.80 -9.02
N ARG A 135 17.20 -20.05 -8.82
CA ARG A 135 16.74 -21.20 -9.61
C ARG A 135 15.26 -21.49 -9.36
N ALA A 136 14.83 -21.47 -8.09
CA ALA A 136 13.45 -21.78 -7.70
C ALA A 136 12.43 -20.74 -8.21
N ILE A 137 12.81 -19.47 -8.31
CA ILE A 137 11.93 -18.40 -8.84
C ILE A 137 12.14 -18.13 -10.34
N HIS A 138 12.95 -18.94 -11.02
CA HIS A 138 13.17 -18.89 -12.47
C HIS A 138 13.64 -17.54 -13.05
N VAL A 139 14.40 -16.75 -12.29
CA VAL A 139 14.89 -15.42 -12.70
C VAL A 139 16.18 -15.45 -13.55
N GLY A 140 16.74 -16.64 -13.76
CA GLY A 140 17.94 -16.84 -14.59
C GLY A 140 19.13 -15.99 -14.11
N LYS A 141 19.72 -15.19 -15.01
CA LYS A 141 20.87 -14.31 -14.73
C LYS A 141 20.48 -12.85 -14.47
N LEU A 142 19.19 -12.54 -14.33
CA LEU A 142 18.74 -11.17 -14.13
C LEU A 142 19.27 -10.57 -12.83
N ALA A 143 19.80 -9.35 -12.90
CA ALA A 143 20.22 -8.63 -11.71
C ALA A 143 19.01 -8.27 -10.84
N PHE A 144 19.17 -8.31 -9.52
CA PHE A 144 18.17 -7.79 -8.60
C PHE A 144 18.39 -6.27 -8.43
N ASN A 145 17.39 -5.47 -8.78
CA ASN A 145 17.45 -4.01 -8.69
C ASN A 145 16.74 -3.50 -7.43
N ASP A 146 17.36 -2.54 -6.75
CA ASP A 146 16.88 -1.93 -5.50
C ASP A 146 15.77 -0.88 -5.71
N GLY A 147 15.43 -0.56 -6.96
CA GLY A 147 14.37 0.39 -7.32
C GLY A 147 14.82 1.84 -7.47
N LYS A 148 16.08 2.18 -7.15
CA LYS A 148 16.56 3.57 -7.18
C LYS A 148 16.45 4.25 -8.55
N ALA A 149 16.75 3.51 -9.62
CA ALA A 149 16.61 4.03 -10.98
C ALA A 149 15.16 4.40 -11.30
N VAL A 150 14.18 3.60 -10.83
CA VAL A 150 12.76 3.91 -11.03
C VAL A 150 12.33 5.12 -10.24
N GLU A 151 12.73 5.21 -8.98
CA GLU A 151 12.44 6.37 -8.13
C GLU A 151 12.90 7.68 -8.81
N GLN A 152 14.09 7.68 -9.40
CA GLN A 152 14.61 8.84 -10.15
C GLN A 152 13.76 9.20 -11.37
N HIS A 153 13.24 8.20 -12.10
CA HIS A 153 12.39 8.43 -13.26
C HIS A 153 10.97 8.88 -12.89
N LEU A 154 10.50 8.54 -11.69
CA LEU A 154 9.17 8.89 -11.19
C LEU A 154 9.16 10.13 -10.29
N ILE A 155 10.30 10.74 -9.98
CA ILE A 155 10.39 11.81 -8.97
C ILE A 155 9.44 12.98 -9.21
N ASN A 156 9.23 13.36 -10.48
CA ASN A 156 8.32 14.44 -10.86
C ASN A 156 6.84 14.04 -10.76
N ASP A 157 6.58 12.73 -10.73
CA ASP A 157 5.24 12.15 -10.76
C ASP A 157 4.74 11.73 -9.38
N VAL A 158 5.63 11.33 -8.47
CA VAL A 158 5.30 10.98 -7.07
C VAL A 158 4.53 12.10 -6.36
N MET A 159 4.79 13.36 -6.74
CA MET A 159 4.11 14.52 -6.17
C MET A 159 2.79 14.89 -6.85
N GLN A 160 2.43 14.19 -7.94
CA GLN A 160 1.15 14.38 -8.63
C GLN A 160 0.03 13.66 -7.90
N SER A 161 -1.16 14.23 -7.96
CA SER A 161 -2.33 13.69 -7.27
C SER A 161 -3.03 12.61 -8.11
N VAL A 162 -3.27 11.44 -7.53
CA VAL A 162 -4.16 10.42 -8.13
C VAL A 162 -5.61 10.56 -7.65
N LYS A 163 -5.92 11.61 -6.87
CA LYS A 163 -7.25 11.95 -6.39
C LYS A 163 -8.33 11.92 -7.48
N PRO A 164 -8.15 12.53 -8.67
CA PRO A 164 -9.20 12.54 -9.69
C PRO A 164 -9.57 11.13 -10.17
N TRP A 165 -8.62 10.19 -10.19
CA TRP A 165 -8.88 8.80 -10.59
C TRP A 165 -9.69 8.05 -9.55
N ILE A 166 -9.41 8.30 -8.26
CA ILE A 166 -10.17 7.73 -7.15
C ILE A 166 -11.60 8.27 -7.14
N GLU A 167 -11.78 9.59 -7.33
CA GLU A 167 -13.10 10.21 -7.48
C GLU A 167 -13.87 9.62 -8.67
N GLU A 168 -13.22 9.43 -9.83
CA GLU A 168 -13.84 8.82 -11.00
C GLU A 168 -14.31 7.39 -10.70
N ILE A 169 -13.44 6.55 -10.12
CA ILE A 169 -13.77 5.17 -9.75
C ILE A 169 -14.96 5.13 -8.78
N LEU A 170 -14.95 5.96 -7.74
CA LEU A 170 -16.00 5.99 -6.72
C LEU A 170 -17.36 6.45 -7.27
N ASN A 171 -17.35 7.36 -8.24
CA ASN A 171 -18.55 7.93 -8.85
C ASN A 171 -19.14 7.06 -9.98
N GLN A 172 -18.28 6.52 -10.83
CA GLN A 172 -18.70 5.94 -12.12
C GLN A 172 -18.75 4.41 -12.10
N THR A 173 -18.36 3.78 -11.01
CA THR A 173 -18.28 2.31 -10.92
C THR A 173 -19.02 1.76 -9.70
N GLN A 174 -19.15 0.44 -9.67
CA GLN A 174 -19.61 -0.32 -8.50
C GLN A 174 -18.45 -0.94 -7.73
N TYR A 175 -17.20 -0.59 -8.07
CA TYR A 175 -16.03 -1.16 -7.43
C TYR A 175 -15.95 -0.71 -5.97
N ARG A 176 -15.69 -1.66 -5.08
CA ARG A 176 -15.39 -1.34 -3.68
C ARG A 176 -13.97 -0.78 -3.60
N VAL A 177 -13.80 0.30 -2.86
CA VAL A 177 -12.48 0.89 -2.58
C VAL A 177 -12.27 0.85 -1.08
N MET A 178 -11.19 0.23 -0.63
CA MET A 178 -10.75 0.28 0.76
C MET A 178 -9.45 1.07 0.87
N ILE A 179 -9.40 1.99 1.82
CA ILE A 179 -8.16 2.65 2.24
C ILE A 179 -7.94 2.28 3.69
N TYR A 180 -6.77 1.72 3.99
CA TYR A 180 -6.41 1.32 5.35
C TYR A 180 -5.07 1.89 5.77
N ASN A 181 -4.92 2.19 7.05
CA ASN A 181 -3.67 2.71 7.63
C ASN A 181 -3.29 2.00 8.92
N GLY A 182 -1.98 1.88 9.15
CA GLY A 182 -1.43 1.58 10.46
C GLY A 182 -1.53 2.76 11.40
N GLN A 183 -2.04 2.56 12.62
CA GLN A 183 -2.16 3.62 13.64
C GLN A 183 -0.83 4.31 13.98
N LEU A 184 0.29 3.60 13.87
CA LEU A 184 1.62 4.04 14.24
C LEU A 184 2.47 4.38 13.00
N ASP A 185 1.87 4.45 11.80
CA ASP A 185 2.61 4.91 10.63
C ASP A 185 2.86 6.42 10.72
N ILE A 186 4.12 6.80 10.58
CA ILE A 186 4.57 8.20 10.55
C ILE A 186 4.95 8.65 9.14
N ILE A 187 5.10 7.70 8.22
CA ILE A 187 5.44 7.98 6.82
C ILE A 187 4.17 8.41 6.09
N ILE A 188 3.06 7.67 6.24
CA ILE A 188 1.74 8.02 5.71
C ILE A 188 0.73 7.96 6.86
N ALA A 189 0.82 8.95 7.74
CA ALA A 189 0.04 8.99 8.96
C ALA A 189 -1.48 9.02 8.71
N TYR A 190 -2.23 8.31 9.56
CA TYR A 190 -3.67 8.18 9.42
C TYR A 190 -4.43 9.52 9.27
N PRO A 191 -4.13 10.61 10.02
CA PRO A 191 -4.81 11.89 9.80
C PRO A 191 -4.60 12.48 8.40
N LEU A 192 -3.45 12.21 7.78
CA LEU A 192 -3.13 12.67 6.43
C LEU A 192 -4.01 11.97 5.40
N THR A 193 -4.13 10.66 5.53
CA THR A 193 -5.08 9.88 4.72
C THR A 193 -6.52 10.32 4.97
N ARG A 194 -6.87 10.68 6.20
CA ARG A 194 -8.19 11.21 6.53
C ARG A 194 -8.45 12.55 5.83
N ASN A 195 -7.51 13.48 5.86
CA ASN A 195 -7.60 14.77 5.15
C ASN A 195 -7.83 14.53 3.65
N PHE A 196 -7.08 13.61 3.05
CA PHE A 196 -7.27 13.20 1.67
C PHE A 196 -8.69 12.67 1.42
N VAL A 197 -9.13 11.67 2.20
CA VAL A 197 -10.45 11.03 2.02
C VAL A 197 -11.60 12.02 2.23
N GLU A 198 -11.51 12.90 3.23
CA GLU A 198 -12.51 13.95 3.49
C GLU A 198 -12.55 15.01 2.36
N SER A 199 -11.45 15.19 1.64
CA SER A 199 -11.37 16.13 0.51
C SER A 199 -11.96 15.57 -0.80
N LEU A 200 -12.25 14.27 -0.88
CA LEU A 200 -12.76 13.62 -2.10
C LEU A 200 -14.13 14.17 -2.49
N LYS A 201 -14.30 14.50 -3.77
CA LYS A 201 -15.58 14.90 -4.37
C LYS A 201 -16.23 13.70 -5.06
N TRP A 202 -17.16 13.07 -4.36
CA TRP A 202 -17.85 11.89 -4.85
C TRP A 202 -19.26 11.77 -4.28
N ARG A 203 -20.10 10.96 -4.94
CA ARG A 203 -21.54 10.85 -4.69
C ARG A 203 -21.94 10.55 -3.24
N ASP A 204 -21.05 9.95 -2.46
CA ASP A 204 -21.30 9.63 -1.04
C ASP A 204 -20.40 10.40 -0.08
N SER A 205 -19.79 11.52 -0.49
CA SER A 205 -18.93 12.31 0.39
C SER A 205 -19.66 12.72 1.67
N ASP A 206 -20.89 13.20 1.57
CA ASP A 206 -21.68 13.67 2.73
C ASP A 206 -22.12 12.50 3.62
N ALA A 207 -22.48 11.38 2.98
CA ALA A 207 -22.81 10.14 3.69
C ALA A 207 -21.58 9.57 4.41
N TYR A 208 -20.40 9.65 3.81
CA TYR A 208 -19.14 9.33 4.46
C TYR A 208 -18.91 10.29 5.62
N LEU A 209 -18.90 11.61 5.43
CA LEU A 209 -18.63 12.56 6.51
C LEU A 209 -19.53 12.32 7.74
N SER A 210 -20.82 12.04 7.51
CA SER A 210 -21.80 11.75 8.56
C SER A 210 -21.79 10.30 9.09
N ALA A 211 -21.14 9.35 8.42
CA ALA A 211 -21.14 7.95 8.85
C ALA A 211 -20.44 7.77 10.22
N PRO A 212 -21.00 6.92 11.12
CA PRO A 212 -20.37 6.64 12.40
C PRO A 212 -19.11 5.81 12.19
N ARG A 213 -18.07 6.13 12.97
CA ARG A 213 -16.88 5.27 13.08
C ARG A 213 -17.18 4.14 14.06
N ARG A 214 -16.97 2.90 13.64
CA ARG A 214 -17.28 1.68 14.39
C ARG A 214 -16.00 1.02 14.91
N ILE A 215 -16.13 0.31 16.02
CA ILE A 215 -15.04 -0.51 16.57
C ILE A 215 -15.06 -1.85 15.84
N TRP A 216 -13.95 -2.20 15.21
CA TRP A 216 -13.74 -3.53 14.63
C TRP A 216 -12.91 -4.38 15.58
N LYS A 217 -13.35 -5.63 15.77
CA LYS A 217 -12.73 -6.60 16.67
C LYS A 217 -12.34 -7.87 15.94
N VAL A 218 -11.24 -8.46 16.38
CA VAL A 218 -10.77 -9.79 15.97
C VAL A 218 -10.50 -10.56 17.26
N ASP A 219 -11.08 -11.76 17.39
CA ASP A 219 -10.96 -12.62 18.58
C ASP A 219 -11.33 -11.93 19.90
N GLY A 220 -12.29 -11.00 19.86
CA GLY A 220 -12.75 -10.23 21.03
C GLY A 220 -11.94 -8.97 21.34
N ASP A 221 -10.74 -8.83 20.77
CA ASP A 221 -9.87 -7.67 20.94
C ASP A 221 -10.16 -6.58 19.92
N VAL A 222 -9.99 -5.31 20.33
CA VAL A 222 -10.15 -4.17 19.42
C VAL A 222 -8.98 -4.12 18.43
N ALA A 223 -9.27 -4.55 17.20
CA ALA A 223 -8.35 -4.60 16.08
C ALA A 223 -8.17 -3.26 15.39
N GLY A 224 -9.22 -2.44 15.37
CA GLY A 224 -9.21 -1.18 14.65
C GLY A 224 -10.52 -0.42 14.70
N TYR A 225 -10.61 0.58 13.84
CA TYR A 225 -11.79 1.38 13.65
C TYR A 225 -12.14 1.45 12.17
N VAL A 226 -13.43 1.34 11.84
CA VAL A 226 -13.90 1.28 10.46
C VAL A 226 -14.97 2.31 10.22
N LYS A 227 -14.93 2.93 9.06
CA LYS A 227 -15.99 3.79 8.54
C LYS A 227 -16.32 3.32 7.14
N GLU A 228 -17.56 2.90 6.93
CA GLU A 228 -17.99 2.26 5.69
C GLU A 228 -19.24 2.94 5.15
N THR A 229 -19.27 3.10 3.83
CA THR A 229 -20.42 3.56 3.04
C THR A 229 -20.67 2.55 1.93
N ARG A 230 -21.44 2.90 0.89
CA ARG A 230 -21.88 1.95 -0.15
C ARG A 230 -20.72 1.19 -0.79
N ASN A 231 -19.76 1.91 -1.37
CA ASN A 231 -18.64 1.31 -2.10
C ASN A 231 -17.26 1.80 -1.61
N PHE A 232 -17.20 2.38 -0.41
CA PHE A 232 -15.96 2.84 0.20
C PHE A 232 -15.83 2.39 1.65
N VAL A 233 -14.63 1.93 2.03
CA VAL A 233 -14.26 1.48 3.37
C VAL A 233 -12.97 2.20 3.81
N GLU A 234 -13.02 2.89 4.93
CA GLU A 234 -11.85 3.47 5.62
C GLU A 234 -11.53 2.60 6.86
N VAL A 235 -10.29 2.16 7.02
CA VAL A 235 -9.87 1.33 8.16
C VAL A 235 -8.63 1.88 8.85
N LEU A 236 -8.70 2.09 10.17
CA LEU A 236 -7.54 2.33 11.03
C LEU A 236 -7.19 1.05 11.77
N VAL A 237 -6.01 0.49 11.53
CA VAL A 237 -5.54 -0.74 12.18
C VAL A 237 -4.68 -0.39 13.40
N ARG A 238 -5.15 -0.78 14.59
CA ARG A 238 -4.44 -0.48 15.84
C ARG A 238 -3.16 -1.29 15.96
N GLY A 239 -2.12 -0.65 16.50
CA GLY A 239 -0.85 -1.32 16.80
C GLY A 239 -0.04 -1.74 15.57
N ALA A 240 -0.33 -1.19 14.39
CA ALA A 240 0.43 -1.38 13.16
C ALA A 240 1.10 -0.07 12.74
N GLY A 241 2.32 -0.15 12.18
CA GLY A 241 2.98 0.94 11.46
C GLY A 241 2.74 0.82 9.95
N HIS A 242 3.69 1.30 9.14
CA HIS A 242 3.58 1.37 7.67
C HIS A 242 3.30 0.02 6.99
N MET A 243 3.79 -1.08 7.57
CA MET A 243 3.62 -2.42 7.02
C MET A 243 2.58 -3.19 7.83
N VAL A 244 1.32 -2.81 7.70
CA VAL A 244 0.20 -3.41 8.47
C VAL A 244 0.18 -4.94 8.48
N PRO A 245 0.38 -5.67 7.35
CA PRO A 245 0.40 -7.13 7.37
C PRO A 245 1.59 -7.73 8.12
N TYR A 246 2.69 -6.99 8.25
CA TYR A 246 3.85 -7.42 9.02
C TYR A 246 3.63 -7.19 10.52
N ASP A 247 3.13 -6.02 10.91
CA ASP A 247 2.94 -5.67 12.31
C ASP A 247 1.72 -6.34 12.95
N GLN A 248 0.64 -6.52 12.19
CA GLN A 248 -0.64 -7.07 12.65
C GLN A 248 -1.21 -8.11 11.65
N PRO A 249 -0.52 -9.25 11.42
CA PRO A 249 -0.86 -10.21 10.36
C PRO A 249 -2.27 -10.79 10.49
N ALA A 250 -2.70 -11.15 11.70
CA ALA A 250 -4.04 -11.70 11.94
C ALA A 250 -5.15 -10.67 11.64
N ARG A 251 -4.92 -9.40 12.00
CA ARG A 251 -5.86 -8.31 11.73
C ARG A 251 -5.90 -7.99 10.23
N ALA A 252 -4.75 -7.92 9.57
CA ALA A 252 -4.67 -7.70 8.13
C ALA A 252 -5.38 -8.82 7.35
N TYR A 253 -5.23 -10.07 7.79
CA TYR A 253 -5.92 -11.22 7.20
C TYR A 253 -7.44 -11.11 7.34
N ASP A 254 -7.96 -10.87 8.55
CA ASP A 254 -9.40 -10.67 8.78
C ASP A 254 -9.94 -9.48 7.97
N MET A 255 -9.24 -8.33 7.96
CA MET A 255 -9.60 -7.14 7.20
C MET A 255 -9.76 -7.44 5.70
N ILE A 256 -8.78 -8.10 5.09
CA ILE A 256 -8.82 -8.44 3.65
C ILE A 256 -9.92 -9.47 3.37
N ASN A 257 -10.14 -10.43 4.26
CA ASN A 257 -11.23 -11.41 4.11
C ASN A 257 -12.61 -10.76 4.13
N ARG A 258 -12.86 -9.82 5.07
CA ARG A 258 -14.10 -9.04 5.13
C ARG A 258 -14.29 -8.18 3.88
N PHE A 259 -13.22 -7.53 3.42
CA PHE A 259 -13.28 -6.68 2.23
C PHE A 259 -13.57 -7.47 0.95
N THR A 260 -12.95 -8.64 0.80
CA THR A 260 -13.11 -9.48 -0.39
C THR A 260 -14.33 -10.40 -0.35
N GLY A 261 -14.90 -10.64 0.84
CA GLY A 261 -15.95 -11.63 1.05
C GLY A 261 -15.48 -13.08 0.87
N ALA A 262 -14.16 -13.32 0.88
CA ALA A 262 -13.57 -14.63 0.58
C ALA A 262 -14.01 -15.73 1.57
N ASP A 263 -14.35 -15.35 2.81
CA ASP A 263 -14.77 -16.26 3.89
C ASP A 263 -16.18 -15.94 4.40
N ALA A 264 -17.11 -15.54 3.52
CA ALA A 264 -18.50 -15.14 3.85
C ALA A 264 -19.38 -16.20 4.57
N GLY A 265 -18.81 -17.30 5.07
CA GLY A 265 -19.45 -18.28 5.96
C GLY A 265 -18.69 -18.59 7.27
N LYS A 266 -17.52 -17.97 7.53
CA LYS A 266 -16.71 -18.15 8.76
C LYS A 266 -16.52 -16.85 9.54
N THR A 267 -16.55 -15.72 8.85
CA THR A 267 -16.47 -14.35 9.40
C THR A 267 -17.51 -13.50 8.70
N SER A 268 -18.06 -12.47 9.35
CA SER A 268 -18.98 -11.54 8.67
C SER A 268 -18.32 -10.99 7.40
N SER A 269 -19.07 -10.96 6.29
CA SER A 269 -18.62 -10.37 5.02
C SER A 269 -18.63 -8.85 5.03
N SER A 270 -19.00 -8.24 6.15
CA SER A 270 -19.06 -6.81 6.34
C SER A 270 -18.32 -6.40 7.60
N PHE A 271 -17.86 -5.15 7.65
CA PHE A 271 -17.49 -4.54 8.92
C PHE A 271 -18.72 -4.03 9.70
N MET A 272 -19.92 -4.19 9.11
CA MET A 272 -21.19 -3.70 9.65
C MET A 272 -22.00 -4.70 10.48
N ASP A 273 -21.68 -6.01 10.46
CA ASP A 273 -22.38 -7.02 11.28
C ASP A 273 -21.71 -7.27 12.63
#